data_AF-A0A6I9PQX8-F1
#
_entry.id   AF-A0A6I9PQX8-F1
#
_cell.length_a   1.000
_cell.length_b   1.000
_cell.length_c   1.000
_cell.angle_alpha   90.00
_cell.angle_beta   90.00
_cell.angle_gamma   90.00
#
_symmetry.space_group_name_H-M   'P 1'
#
loop_
_entity.id
_entity.type
_entity.pdbx_description
1 polymer ?
#
loop_
_entity_poly.entity_id
_entity_poly.type
_entity_poly.pdbx_seq_one_letter_code
_entity_poly.pdbx_strand_id
1 'polypeptide(L)'
;MSSGVGVEGFYTEEVREGGRRVGFDVVTVTGERGQLSRIRDLAGSSHGRREHTVGQYVVDLPSFENVALPLFRNVGSAEGGSRKVFVIDEIGKMELFSQPFIRAVRQTLDSSSCTILGTIPIPKGKPLALVEEVRSRRDVKIFTVSKENRNTILQDILSTL
;
A
#
# COMPACT_ATOMS: atom_id res chain seq x y z
N MET A 1 -17.36 -5.41 25.23
CA MET A 1 -17.63 -6.33 24.10
C MET A 1 -17.30 -5.57 22.82
N SER A 2 -16.04 -5.54 22.39
CA SER A 2 -15.71 -4.94 21.09
C SER A 2 -16.29 -5.86 20.03
N SER A 3 -17.31 -5.42 19.31
CA SER A 3 -17.64 -5.95 18.00
C SER A 3 -16.44 -5.67 17.10
N GLY A 4 -15.45 -6.56 17.14
CA GLY A 4 -14.15 -6.36 16.51
C GLY A 4 -14.31 -6.35 15.00
N VAL A 5 -14.09 -5.19 14.39
CA VAL A 5 -13.90 -5.07 12.94
C VAL A 5 -12.61 -5.82 12.60
N GLY A 6 -12.69 -6.78 11.68
CA GLY A 6 -11.51 -7.48 11.20
C GLY A 6 -10.65 -6.52 10.37
N VAL A 7 -9.36 -6.39 10.70
CA VAL A 7 -8.44 -5.57 9.92
C VAL A 7 -7.41 -6.47 9.26
N GLU A 8 -7.29 -6.36 7.95
CA GLU A 8 -6.30 -7.04 7.12
C GLU A 8 -5.58 -6.01 6.24
N GLY A 9 -4.49 -6.39 5.59
CA GLY A 9 -3.75 -5.50 4.70
C GLY A 9 -2.33 -5.23 5.16
N PHE A 10 -1.73 -4.17 4.63
CA PHE A 10 -0.34 -3.81 4.88
C PHE A 10 -0.11 -2.30 4.89
N TYR A 11 1.01 -1.91 5.48
CA TYR A 11 1.54 -0.56 5.49
C TYR A 11 3.04 -0.57 5.19
N THR A 12 3.58 0.61 4.91
CA THR A 12 4.99 0.77 4.54
C THR A 12 5.74 1.44 5.68
N GLU A 13 6.89 0.87 6.06
CA GLU A 13 7.77 1.44 7.08
C GLU A 13 9.08 1.92 6.48
N GLU A 14 9.54 3.07 6.98
CA GLU A 14 10.84 3.62 6.63
C GLU A 14 11.96 2.85 7.33
N VAL A 15 12.90 2.29 6.57
CA VAL A 15 14.09 1.64 7.11
C VAL A 15 15.22 2.67 7.21
N ARG A 16 15.78 2.81 8.41
CA ARG A 16 16.87 3.74 8.71
C ARG A 16 18.09 3.05 9.30
N GLU A 17 19.25 3.46 8.83
CA GLU A 17 20.55 3.07 9.39
C GLU A 17 21.37 4.33 9.65
N GLY A 18 21.97 4.45 10.84
CA GLY A 18 22.77 5.63 11.20
C GLY A 18 22.01 6.96 11.05
N GLY A 19 20.69 6.97 11.27
CA GLY A 19 19.82 8.16 11.10
C GLY A 19 19.49 8.52 9.65
N ARG A 20 19.96 7.74 8.66
CA ARG A 20 19.67 7.95 7.23
C ARG A 20 18.68 6.92 6.73
N ARG A 21 17.70 7.33 5.93
CA ARG A 21 16.78 6.40 5.27
C ARG A 21 17.52 5.58 4.22
N VAL A 22 17.55 4.27 4.42
CA VAL A 22 18.18 3.30 3.50
C VAL A 22 17.16 2.54 2.66
N GLY A 23 15.87 2.63 2.96
CA GLY A 23 14.84 2.00 2.14
C GLY A 23 13.48 1.97 2.82
N PHE A 24 12.66 1.04 2.35
CA PHE A 24 11.30 0.83 2.83
C PHE A 24 10.98 -0.65 2.92
N ASP A 25 10.19 -1.02 3.91
CA ASP A 25 9.62 -2.35 4.07
C ASP A 25 8.11 -2.30 3.91
N VAL A 26 7.55 -3.35 3.33
CA VAL A 26 6.13 -3.66 3.44
C VAL A 26 5.91 -4.50 4.69
N VAL A 27 4.94 -4.11 5.52
CA VAL A 27 4.60 -4.78 6.78
C VAL A 27 3.11 -5.06 6.81
N THR A 28 2.73 -6.31 6.98
CA THR A 28 1.32 -6.69 7.13
C THR A 28 0.82 -6.22 8.50
N VAL A 29 -0.50 -6.04 8.63
CA VAL A 29 -1.11 -5.72 9.94
C VAL A 29 -0.90 -6.83 10.98
N THR A 30 -0.55 -8.05 10.54
CA THR A 30 -0.19 -9.19 11.40
C THR A 30 1.30 -9.26 11.73
N GLY A 31 2.12 -8.37 11.16
CA GLY A 31 3.56 -8.23 11.48
C GLY A 31 4.52 -8.97 10.55
N GLU A 32 4.04 -9.64 9.50
CA GLU A 32 4.90 -10.18 8.45
C GLU A 32 5.56 -9.04 7.67
N ARG A 33 6.85 -9.19 7.33
CA ARG A 33 7.67 -8.12 6.75
C ARG A 33 8.39 -8.59 5.50
N GLY A 34 8.42 -7.73 4.49
CA GLY A 34 9.21 -7.88 3.27
C GLY A 34 9.92 -6.58 2.90
N GLN A 35 11.03 -6.69 2.18
CA GLN A 35 11.73 -5.54 1.64
C GLN A 35 10.94 -4.99 0.45
N LEU A 36 10.51 -3.73 0.52
CA LEU A 36 9.92 -3.06 -0.65
C LEU A 36 11.03 -2.46 -1.52
N SER A 37 11.96 -1.74 -0.91
CA SER A 37 13.09 -1.15 -1.63
C SER A 37 14.28 -0.85 -0.73
N ARG A 38 15.47 -0.74 -1.33
CA ARG A 38 16.71 -0.33 -0.67
C ARG A 38 17.52 0.59 -1.58
N ILE A 39 18.42 1.38 -1.00
CA ILE A 39 19.43 2.11 -1.77
C ILE A 39 20.24 1.09 -2.57
N ARG A 40 20.54 1.42 -3.83
CA ARG A 40 21.39 0.57 -4.67
C ARG A 40 22.71 0.29 -3.97
N ASP A 41 22.99 -0.99 -3.74
CA ASP A 41 24.33 -1.42 -3.37
C ASP A 41 25.21 -1.38 -4.64
N LEU A 42 26.19 -0.48 -4.63
CA LEU A 42 27.11 -0.29 -5.76
C LEU A 42 28.04 -1.50 -5.95
N ALA A 43 28.14 -2.40 -4.97
CA ALA A 43 29.07 -3.54 -5.01
C ALA A 43 28.52 -4.79 -5.75
N GLY A 44 27.22 -4.84 -6.07
CA GLY A 44 26.57 -6.08 -6.52
C GLY A 44 25.71 -5.99 -7.78
N SER A 45 25.81 -4.92 -8.56
CA SER A 45 24.91 -4.71 -9.71
C SER A 45 25.12 -5.77 -10.80
N SER A 46 24.20 -6.72 -10.90
CA SER A 46 24.16 -7.69 -11.99
C SER A 46 23.72 -6.99 -13.28
N HIS A 47 24.67 -6.70 -14.15
CA HIS A 47 24.45 -6.10 -15.46
C HIS A 47 23.56 -7.01 -16.33
N GLY A 48 22.24 -6.82 -16.30
CA GLY A 48 21.35 -7.54 -17.22
C GLY A 48 19.85 -7.43 -16.98
N ARG A 49 19.37 -7.17 -15.76
CA ARG A 49 17.92 -7.00 -15.50
C ARG A 49 17.56 -5.52 -15.41
N ARG A 50 16.44 -5.14 -16.04
CA ARG A 50 15.87 -3.80 -15.92
C ARG A 50 15.41 -3.58 -14.48
N GLU A 51 16.20 -2.86 -13.71
CA GLU A 51 15.87 -2.53 -12.33
C GLU A 51 14.72 -1.52 -12.28
N HIS A 52 13.73 -1.81 -11.44
CA HIS A 52 12.68 -0.85 -11.08
C HIS A 52 13.25 0.12 -10.04
N THR A 53 13.30 1.41 -10.36
CA THR A 53 13.92 2.42 -9.49
C THR A 53 13.04 3.63 -9.29
N VAL A 54 13.10 4.19 -8.07
CA VAL A 54 12.51 5.48 -7.71
C VAL A 54 13.58 6.29 -6.98
N GLY A 55 14.16 7.29 -7.67
CA GLY A 55 15.31 8.01 -7.15
C GLY A 55 16.49 7.06 -6.94
N GLN A 56 17.03 7.02 -5.71
CA GLN A 56 18.14 6.14 -5.33
C GLN A 56 17.71 4.72 -4.91
N TYR A 57 16.40 4.47 -4.79
CA TYR A 57 15.88 3.21 -4.28
C TYR A 57 15.59 2.24 -5.42
N VAL A 58 16.13 1.03 -5.29
CA VAL A 58 15.83 -0.13 -6.14
C VAL A 58 14.70 -0.91 -5.48
N VAL A 59 13.63 -1.16 -6.24
CA VAL A 59 12.43 -1.85 -5.77
C VAL A 59 12.63 -3.36 -5.92
N ASP A 60 12.39 -4.09 -4.84
CA ASP A 60 12.40 -5.55 -4.81
C ASP A 60 10.97 -6.07 -5.00
N LEU A 61 10.56 -6.18 -6.27
CA LEU A 61 9.22 -6.66 -6.62
C LEU A 61 8.93 -8.06 -6.08
N PRO A 62 9.82 -9.07 -6.24
CA PRO A 62 9.58 -10.39 -5.67
C PRO A 62 9.33 -10.37 -4.15
N SER A 63 10.14 -9.61 -3.39
CA SER A 63 9.96 -9.53 -1.94
C SER A 63 8.63 -8.85 -1.56
N PHE A 64 8.29 -7.74 -2.23
CA PHE A 64 7.01 -7.07 -2.05
C PHE A 64 5.82 -7.98 -2.39
N GLU A 65 5.85 -8.64 -3.55
CA GLU A 65 4.76 -9.48 -4.04
C GLU A 65 4.49 -10.67 -3.12
N ASN A 66 5.55 -11.28 -2.56
CA ASN A 66 5.43 -12.41 -1.64
C ASN A 66 4.68 -12.04 -0.35
N VAL A 67 4.76 -10.80 0.10
CA VAL A 67 4.10 -10.33 1.33
C VAL A 67 2.72 -9.73 1.02
N ALA A 68 2.64 -8.88 0.00
CA ALA A 68 1.42 -8.12 -0.28
C ALA A 68 0.33 -8.95 -0.99
N LEU A 69 0.68 -9.75 -2.01
CA LEU A 69 -0.30 -10.43 -2.84
C LEU A 69 -1.14 -11.50 -2.12
N PRO A 70 -0.60 -12.29 -1.17
CA PRO A 70 -1.41 -13.25 -0.42
C PRO A 70 -2.59 -12.61 0.31
N LEU A 71 -2.43 -11.37 0.79
CA LEU A 71 -3.47 -10.64 1.52
C LEU A 71 -4.74 -10.44 0.66
N PHE A 72 -4.58 -10.19 -0.64
CA PHE A 72 -5.69 -9.96 -1.56
C PHE A 72 -6.54 -11.21 -1.82
N ARG A 73 -6.00 -12.41 -1.58
CA ARG A 73 -6.73 -13.67 -1.77
C ARG A 73 -7.76 -13.93 -0.66
N ASN A 74 -7.53 -13.37 0.53
CA ASN A 74 -8.33 -13.65 1.74
C ASN A 74 -9.46 -12.64 1.97
N VAL A 75 -9.54 -11.60 1.14
CA VAL A 75 -10.46 -10.46 1.30
C VAL A 75 -11.94 -10.89 1.25
N GLY A 76 -12.25 -12.02 0.60
CA GLY A 76 -13.61 -12.57 0.51
C GLY A 76 -13.97 -13.69 1.48
N SER A 77 -13.01 -14.24 2.24
CA SER A 77 -13.19 -15.48 3.02
C SER A 77 -13.73 -15.26 4.43
N ALA A 78 -14.50 -14.19 4.66
CA ALA A 78 -15.05 -13.88 5.97
C ALA A 78 -16.11 -14.91 6.38
N GLU A 79 -15.71 -15.97 7.07
CA GLU A 79 -16.63 -16.75 7.89
C GLU A 79 -17.17 -15.84 9.00
N GLY A 80 -18.49 -15.57 8.98
CA GLY A 80 -19.18 -14.94 10.11
C GLY A 80 -19.73 -13.52 9.92
N GLY A 81 -19.74 -12.95 8.71
CA GLY A 81 -20.50 -11.73 8.41
C GLY A 81 -20.01 -10.44 9.11
N SER A 82 -18.81 -10.44 9.69
CA SER A 82 -18.19 -9.27 10.29
C SER A 82 -17.58 -8.36 9.22
N ARG A 83 -17.76 -7.04 9.39
CA ARG A 83 -17.20 -6.01 8.53
C ARG A 83 -15.66 -6.10 8.57
N LYS A 84 -15.03 -6.22 7.40
CA LYS A 84 -13.56 -6.21 7.24
C LYS A 84 -13.08 -4.87 6.68
N VAL A 85 -12.03 -4.33 7.25
CA VAL A 85 -11.27 -3.20 6.72
C VAL A 85 -9.96 -3.71 6.14
N PHE A 86 -9.69 -3.41 4.88
CA PHE A 86 -8.45 -3.77 4.19
C PHE A 86 -7.57 -2.54 4.02
N VAL A 87 -6.39 -2.55 4.67
CA VAL A 87 -5.45 -1.42 4.70
C VAL A 87 -4.43 -1.54 3.56
N ILE A 88 -4.23 -0.45 2.83
CA ILE A 88 -3.20 -0.34 1.78
C ILE A 88 -2.45 0.98 1.94
N ASP A 89 -1.29 0.95 2.59
CA ASP A 89 -0.39 2.09 2.70
C ASP A 89 0.98 1.77 2.06
N GLU A 90 1.29 2.14 0.81
CA GLU A 90 0.55 3.01 -0.11
C GLU A 90 0.22 2.35 -1.47
N ILE A 91 -0.72 2.94 -2.22
CA ILE A 91 -0.87 2.68 -3.66
C ILE A 91 0.02 3.70 -4.40
N GLY A 92 1.33 3.46 -4.35
CA GLY A 92 2.37 4.41 -4.74
C GLY A 92 3.19 3.97 -5.95
N LYS A 93 4.18 4.79 -6.30
CA LYS A 93 4.99 4.55 -7.50
C LYS A 93 5.81 3.25 -7.43
N MET A 94 6.23 2.84 -6.23
CA MET A 94 7.07 1.66 -6.05
C MET A 94 6.26 0.37 -6.26
N GLU A 95 5.09 0.29 -5.64
CA GLU A 95 4.17 -0.85 -5.68
C GLU A 95 3.58 -1.03 -7.08
N LEU A 96 3.34 0.09 -7.79
CA LEU A 96 2.79 0.08 -9.16
C LEU A 96 3.76 -0.43 -10.23
N PHE A 97 4.99 -0.79 -9.89
CA PHE A 97 5.80 -1.62 -10.78
C PHE A 97 5.29 -3.07 -10.86
N SER A 98 4.58 -3.56 -9.84
CA SER A 98 3.96 -4.88 -9.83
C SER A 98 2.62 -4.87 -10.58
N GLN A 99 2.60 -5.52 -11.76
CA GLN A 99 1.35 -5.76 -12.49
C GLN A 99 0.37 -6.68 -11.74
N PRO A 100 0.82 -7.75 -11.06
CA PRO A 100 -0.05 -8.52 -10.17
C PRO A 100 -0.74 -7.66 -9.11
N PHE A 101 0.01 -6.76 -8.45
CA PHE A 101 -0.55 -5.87 -7.42
C PHE A 101 -1.61 -4.93 -7.99
N ILE A 102 -1.33 -4.30 -9.15
CA ILE A 102 -2.31 -3.45 -9.83
C ILE A 102 -3.63 -4.19 -10.09
N ARG A 103 -3.55 -5.43 -10.58
CA ARG A 103 -4.75 -6.26 -10.83
C ARG A 103 -5.49 -6.58 -9.53
N ALA A 104 -4.76 -6.95 -8.48
CA ALA A 104 -5.34 -7.29 -7.19
C ALA A 104 -6.08 -6.09 -6.57
N VAL A 105 -5.46 -4.90 -6.57
CA VAL A 105 -6.08 -3.67 -6.07
C VAL A 105 -7.37 -3.34 -6.84
N ARG A 106 -7.36 -3.44 -8.17
CA ARG A 106 -8.58 -3.22 -8.99
C ARG A 106 -9.69 -4.21 -8.64
N GLN A 107 -9.37 -5.49 -8.56
CA GLN A 107 -10.33 -6.53 -8.20
C GLN A 107 -10.93 -6.31 -6.81
N THR A 108 -10.13 -5.88 -5.84
CA THR A 108 -10.61 -5.59 -4.49
C THR A 108 -11.45 -4.33 -4.44
N LEU A 109 -11.09 -3.28 -5.18
CA LEU A 109 -11.93 -2.07 -5.30
C LEU A 109 -13.28 -2.36 -5.98
N ASP A 110 -13.32 -3.28 -6.92
CA ASP A 110 -14.57 -3.68 -7.59
C ASP A 110 -15.41 -4.68 -6.75
N SER A 111 -14.86 -5.17 -5.64
CA SER A 111 -15.53 -6.10 -4.73
C SER A 111 -16.26 -5.36 -3.60
N SER A 112 -17.44 -5.82 -3.24
CA SER A 112 -18.19 -5.34 -2.06
C SER A 112 -17.89 -6.14 -0.78
N SER A 113 -16.81 -6.93 -0.77
CA SER A 113 -16.47 -7.86 0.33
C SER A 113 -15.82 -7.18 1.55
N CYS A 114 -15.17 -6.04 1.36
CA CYS A 114 -14.51 -5.30 2.43
C CYS A 114 -14.58 -3.78 2.19
N THR A 115 -14.30 -3.00 3.23
CA THR A 115 -14.02 -1.56 3.10
C THR A 115 -12.51 -1.37 2.95
N ILE A 116 -12.07 -0.66 1.92
CA ILE A 116 -10.65 -0.36 1.73
C ILE A 116 -10.31 0.98 2.40
N LEU A 117 -9.27 0.98 3.22
CA LEU A 117 -8.63 2.19 3.71
C LEU A 117 -7.22 2.24 3.12
N GLY A 118 -6.91 3.27 2.33
CA GLY A 118 -5.58 3.36 1.73
C GLY A 118 -5.11 4.77 1.48
N THR A 119 -3.81 4.87 1.22
CA THR A 119 -3.14 6.13 0.89
C THR A 119 -2.76 6.13 -0.59
N ILE A 120 -2.94 7.28 -1.23
CA ILE A 120 -2.50 7.54 -2.59
C ILE A 120 -1.64 8.80 -2.61
N PRO A 121 -0.59 8.85 -3.45
CA PRO A 121 0.24 10.03 -3.55
C PRO A 121 -0.55 11.23 -4.10
N ILE A 122 -0.15 12.44 -3.70
CA ILE A 122 -0.62 13.68 -4.33
C ILE A 122 -0.13 13.70 -5.79
N PRO A 123 -0.96 14.11 -6.77
CA PRO A 123 -0.55 14.15 -8.17
C PRO A 123 0.66 15.07 -8.34
N LYS A 124 1.81 14.49 -8.68
CA LYS A 124 3.06 15.21 -8.95
C LYS A 124 3.82 14.52 -10.08
N GLY A 125 4.16 15.28 -11.12
CA GLY A 125 4.87 14.74 -12.27
C GLY A 125 3.98 13.87 -13.16
N LYS A 126 4.52 12.73 -13.64
CA LYS A 126 3.79 11.82 -14.53
C LYS A 126 2.64 11.14 -13.76
N PRO A 127 1.40 11.18 -14.28
CA PRO A 127 0.27 10.53 -13.62
C PRO A 127 0.47 9.02 -13.52
N LEU A 128 0.07 8.46 -12.39
CA LEU A 128 0.05 7.03 -12.13
C LEU A 128 -1.37 6.54 -12.43
N ALA A 129 -1.54 5.72 -13.47
CA ALA A 129 -2.86 5.35 -13.98
C ALA A 129 -3.81 4.83 -12.89
N LEU A 130 -3.35 3.89 -12.05
CA LEU A 130 -4.17 3.34 -10.97
C LEU A 130 -4.54 4.39 -9.90
N VAL A 131 -3.65 5.34 -9.59
CA VAL A 131 -3.94 6.41 -8.63
C VAL A 131 -5.03 7.33 -9.16
N GLU A 132 -4.98 7.68 -10.45
CA GLU A 132 -6.01 8.51 -11.07
C GLU A 132 -7.34 7.76 -11.19
N GLU A 133 -7.30 6.45 -11.48
CA GLU A 133 -8.48 5.58 -11.43
C GLU A 133 -9.14 5.65 -10.05
N VAL A 134 -8.40 5.34 -8.97
CA VAL A 134 -8.88 5.40 -7.58
C VAL A 134 -9.45 6.78 -7.23
N ARG A 135 -8.77 7.86 -7.62
CA ARG A 135 -9.20 9.24 -7.35
C ARG A 135 -10.51 9.60 -8.06
N SER A 136 -10.74 9.05 -9.25
CA SER A 136 -11.91 9.35 -10.08
C SER A 136 -13.15 8.52 -9.74
N ARG A 137 -13.01 7.50 -8.88
CA ARG A 137 -14.09 6.62 -8.47
C ARG A 137 -15.15 7.36 -7.66
N ARG A 138 -16.43 7.13 -7.99
CA ARG A 138 -17.57 7.76 -7.31
C ARG A 138 -17.88 7.16 -5.94
N ASP A 139 -17.43 5.94 -5.71
CA ASP A 139 -17.59 5.18 -4.47
C ASP A 139 -16.39 5.30 -3.53
N VAL A 140 -15.40 6.14 -3.86
CA VAL A 140 -14.24 6.43 -3.02
C VAL A 140 -14.36 7.81 -2.41
N LYS A 141 -14.23 7.90 -1.08
CA LYS A 141 -14.09 9.17 -0.37
C LYS A 141 -12.63 9.56 -0.26
N ILE A 142 -12.25 10.67 -0.89
CA ILE A 142 -10.88 11.19 -0.86
C ILE A 142 -10.73 12.23 0.25
N PHE A 143 -9.76 11.99 1.13
CA PHE A 143 -9.33 12.95 2.15
C PHE A 143 -7.96 13.51 1.78
N THR A 144 -7.83 14.83 1.71
CA THR A 144 -6.52 15.48 1.49
C THR A 144 -5.92 15.83 2.85
N VAL A 145 -4.83 15.14 3.21
CA VAL A 145 -4.09 15.39 4.45
C VAL A 145 -3.12 16.55 4.23
N SER A 146 -3.16 17.52 5.14
CA SER A 146 -2.29 18.68 5.21
C SER A 146 -1.58 18.73 6.57
N LYS A 147 -0.62 19.65 6.75
CA LYS A 147 0.06 19.81 8.04
C LYS A 147 -0.90 20.23 9.16
N GLU A 148 -1.94 20.97 8.78
CA GLU A 148 -2.92 21.56 9.68
C GLU A 148 -3.94 20.52 10.16
N ASN A 149 -4.33 19.57 9.32
CA ASN A 149 -5.40 18.60 9.64
C ASN A 149 -4.90 17.19 10.04
N ARG A 150 -3.61 16.88 9.89
CA ARG A 150 -3.07 15.52 10.09
C ARG A 150 -3.39 14.88 11.44
N ASN A 151 -3.56 15.69 12.49
CA ASN A 151 -3.82 15.21 13.85
C ASN A 151 -5.32 15.15 14.19
N THR A 152 -6.20 15.70 13.35
CA THR A 152 -7.64 15.79 13.62
C THR A 152 -8.48 14.97 12.63
N ILE A 153 -7.95 14.70 11.43
CA ILE A 153 -8.67 14.02 10.34
C ILE A 153 -9.06 12.57 10.65
N LEU A 154 -8.45 11.95 11.67
CA LEU A 154 -8.73 10.57 12.05
C LEU A 154 -10.22 10.34 12.29
N GLN A 155 -10.89 11.24 13.01
CA GLN A 155 -12.32 11.09 13.31
C GLN A 155 -13.18 11.20 12.04
N ASP A 156 -12.80 12.08 11.11
CA ASP A 156 -13.51 12.24 9.84
C ASP A 156 -13.41 10.97 8.98
N ILE A 157 -12.25 10.31 8.98
CA ILE A 157 -12.04 9.04 8.28
C ILE A 157 -12.86 7.94 8.94
N LEU A 158 -12.77 7.79 10.27
CA LEU A 158 -13.48 6.76 11.02
C LEU A 158 -15.01 6.86 10.88
N SER A 159 -15.57 8.07 10.77
CA SER A 159 -17.01 8.28 10.55
C SER A 159 -17.53 7.73 9.21
N THR A 160 -16.64 7.34 8.30
CA THR A 160 -16.99 6.80 6.98
C THR A 160 -16.71 5.32 6.83
N LEU A 161 -16.07 4.72 7.84
CA LEU A 161 -15.86 3.28 7.95
C LEU A 161 -17.03 2.63 8.66
#